data_AF-A0A345R0X1-F1
#
_entry.id   AF-A0A345R0X1-F1
#
_cell.length_a   1.000
_cell.length_b   1.000
_cell.length_c   1.000
_cell.angle_alpha   90.00
_cell.angle_beta   90.00
_cell.angle_gamma   90.00
#
_symmetry.space_group_name_H-M   'P 1'
#
loop_
_entity.id
_entity.type
_entity.pdbx_description
1 polymer ?
#
loop_
_entity_poly.entity_id
_entity_poly.type
_entity_poly.pdbx_seq_one_letter_code
_entity_poly.pdbx_strand_id
1 'polypeptide(L)'
;MTDPVSSIRNLGPAFEESCARAGIHSAQELRDLGADAAYERLLHNGQRPHFIGYYVLVMGLQGRPWNDCKGEEKKALRVKFDAIKARAHDTGRSEFERMMNLIGVREA
;
A
#
# COMPACT_ATOMS: atom_id res chain seq x y z
N MET A 1 -12.85 2.98 21.86
CA MET A 1 -11.87 3.89 21.23
C MET A 1 -11.18 3.10 20.15
N THR A 2 -11.05 3.65 18.94
CA THR A 2 -10.31 3.00 17.86
C THR A 2 -8.84 3.40 17.97
N ASP A 3 -7.95 2.43 18.10
CA ASP A 3 -6.52 2.71 18.19
C ASP A 3 -5.99 3.31 16.87
N PRO A 4 -5.03 4.26 16.94
CA PRO A 4 -4.41 4.86 15.77
C PRO A 4 -3.56 3.83 15.02
N VAL A 5 -3.33 4.01 13.71
CA VAL A 5 -2.51 3.09 12.90
C VAL A 5 -1.08 2.97 13.46
N SER A 6 -0.54 4.06 14.00
CA SER A 6 0.78 4.09 14.65
C SER A 6 0.88 3.25 15.93
N SER A 7 -0.23 2.73 16.46
CA SER A 7 -0.21 1.73 17.54
C SER A 7 0.27 0.35 17.08
N ILE A 8 0.19 0.06 15.77
CA ILE A 8 0.67 -1.20 15.20
C ILE A 8 2.19 -1.18 15.17
N ARG A 9 2.81 -2.27 15.64
CA ARG A 9 4.26 -2.44 15.62
C ARG A 9 4.85 -2.12 14.24
N ASN A 10 5.98 -1.43 14.23
CA ASN A 10 6.71 -0.95 13.06
C ASN A 10 6.05 0.20 12.29
N LEU A 11 4.78 0.56 12.56
CA LEU A 11 4.10 1.65 11.88
C LEU A 11 4.23 2.93 12.71
N GLY A 12 4.82 3.97 12.12
CA GLY A 12 4.97 5.28 12.75
C GLY A 12 3.98 6.33 12.22
N PRO A 13 4.03 7.56 12.76
CA PRO A 13 3.12 8.65 12.38
C PRO A 13 3.10 8.96 10.87
N ALA A 14 4.25 8.83 10.17
CA ALA A 14 4.30 9.05 8.72
C ALA A 14 3.50 8.00 7.92
N PHE A 15 3.47 6.75 8.41
CA PHE A 15 2.68 5.70 7.79
C PHE A 15 1.19 5.91 8.08
N GLU A 16 0.86 6.31 9.32
CA GLU A 16 -0.50 6.69 9.70
C GLU A 16 -1.05 7.83 8.84
N GLU A 17 -0.27 8.89 8.62
CA GLU A 17 -0.68 9.98 7.75
C GLU A 17 -0.96 9.49 6.32
N SER A 18 -0.11 8.59 5.81
CA SER A 18 -0.33 7.97 4.50
C SER A 18 -1.61 7.14 4.46
N CYS A 19 -1.88 6.36 5.51
CA CYS A 19 -3.14 5.62 5.67
C CYS A 19 -4.34 6.56 5.71
N ALA A 20 -4.27 7.65 6.48
CA ALA A 20 -5.34 8.63 6.60
C ALA A 20 -5.65 9.30 5.25
N ARG A 21 -4.62 9.67 4.47
CA ARG A 21 -4.81 10.17 3.09
C ARG A 21 -5.49 9.14 2.19
N ALA A 22 -5.18 7.85 2.38
CA ALA A 22 -5.81 6.73 1.69
C ALA A 22 -7.16 6.26 2.28
N GLY A 23 -7.73 7.02 3.23
CA GLY A 23 -9.03 6.73 3.84
C GLY A 23 -9.03 5.59 4.85
N ILE A 24 -7.86 5.23 5.40
CA ILE A 24 -7.72 4.22 6.46
C ILE A 24 -7.43 4.97 7.78
N HIS A 25 -8.38 4.96 8.69
CA HIS A 25 -8.38 5.85 9.86
C HIS A 25 -8.13 5.15 11.20
N SER A 26 -8.04 3.81 11.22
CA SER A 26 -7.78 3.08 12.46
C SER A 26 -6.92 1.83 12.27
N ALA A 27 -6.29 1.39 13.36
CA ALA A 27 -5.57 0.12 13.39
C ALA A 27 -6.49 -1.08 13.15
N GLN A 28 -7.75 -1.02 13.61
CA GLN A 28 -8.71 -2.10 13.36
C GLN A 28 -9.06 -2.19 11.88
N GLU A 29 -9.39 -1.06 11.25
CA GLU A 29 -9.66 -1.01 9.81
C GLU A 29 -8.48 -1.52 8.98
N LEU A 30 -7.25 -1.17 9.37
CA LEU A 30 -6.04 -1.65 8.70
C LEU A 30 -5.86 -3.18 8.85
N ARG A 31 -6.21 -3.75 10.00
CA ARG A 31 -6.20 -5.21 10.22
C ARG A 31 -7.28 -5.91 9.40
N ASP A 32 -8.49 -5.37 9.39
CA ASP A 32 -9.64 -5.92 8.67
C ASP A 32 -9.40 -5.91 7.15
N LEU A 33 -8.76 -4.87 6.63
CA LEU A 33 -8.39 -4.75 5.23
C LEU A 33 -7.23 -5.68 4.85
N GLY A 34 -6.27 -5.88 5.76
CA GLY A 34 -5.07 -6.65 5.51
C GLY A 34 -3.99 -5.90 4.71
N ALA A 35 -2.76 -6.41 4.73
CA ALA A 35 -1.60 -5.71 4.20
C ALA A 35 -1.67 -5.44 2.69
N ASP A 36 -2.09 -6.43 1.91
CA ASP A 36 -2.05 -6.37 0.44
C ASP A 36 -3.02 -5.30 -0.08
N ALA A 37 -4.28 -5.33 0.37
CA ALA A 37 -5.30 -4.37 -0.04
C ALA A 37 -5.06 -2.97 0.54
N ALA A 38 -4.55 -2.87 1.77
CA ALA A 38 -4.16 -1.58 2.33
C ALA A 38 -3.02 -0.93 1.55
N TYR A 39 -2.00 -1.71 1.17
CA TYR A 39 -0.89 -1.20 0.40
C TYR A 39 -1.31 -0.80 -1.02
N GLU A 40 -2.19 -1.56 -1.65
CA GLU A 40 -2.80 -1.22 -2.94
C GLU A 40 -3.54 0.13 -2.88
N ARG A 41 -4.36 0.37 -1.84
CA ARG A 41 -5.01 1.68 -1.61
C ARG A 41 -4.00 2.81 -1.45
N LEU A 42 -2.91 2.59 -0.72
CA LEU A 42 -1.84 3.58 -0.59
C LEU A 42 -1.24 3.94 -1.95
N LEU A 43 -0.97 2.95 -2.81
CA LEU A 43 -0.44 3.19 -4.15
C LEU A 43 -1.43 3.96 -5.05
N HIS A 44 -2.72 3.64 -5.00
CA HIS A 44 -3.75 4.39 -5.72
C HIS A 44 -3.86 5.84 -5.25
N ASN A 45 -3.56 6.12 -3.97
CA ASN A 45 -3.51 7.46 -3.42
C ASN A 45 -2.17 8.18 -3.72
N GLY A 46 -1.36 7.67 -4.66
CA GLY A 46 -0.12 8.31 -5.09
C GLY A 46 1.10 8.03 -4.20
N GLN A 47 1.03 7.10 -3.25
CA GLN A 47 2.21 6.64 -2.52
C GLN A 47 3.22 6.02 -3.50
N ARG A 48 4.49 6.43 -3.41
CA ARG A 48 5.54 5.81 -4.23
C ARG A 48 5.75 4.34 -3.81
N PRO A 49 5.81 3.38 -4.75
CA PRO A 49 6.06 1.98 -4.42
C PRO A 49 7.39 1.79 -3.70
N HIS A 50 7.35 1.22 -2.49
CA HIS A 50 8.51 0.98 -1.66
C HIS A 50 8.41 -0.37 -0.94
N PHE A 51 9.21 -1.34 -1.40
CA PHE A 51 9.14 -2.72 -0.91
C PHE A 51 9.32 -2.84 0.61
N ILE A 52 10.22 -2.05 1.21
CA ILE A 52 10.40 -2.07 2.68
C ILE A 52 9.13 -1.62 3.39
N GLY A 53 8.45 -0.59 2.88
CA GLY A 53 7.19 -0.12 3.48
C GLY A 53 6.11 -1.20 3.44
N TYR A 54 6.03 -1.96 2.33
CA TYR A 54 5.09 -3.06 2.19
C TYR A 54 5.33 -4.19 3.20
N TYR A 55 6.55 -4.75 3.28
CA TYR A 55 6.75 -5.87 4.20
C TYR A 55 6.76 -5.43 5.67
N VAL A 56 7.11 -4.17 5.98
CA VAL A 56 6.97 -3.59 7.32
C VAL A 56 5.51 -3.62 7.77
N LEU A 57 4.57 -3.26 6.87
CA LEU A 57 3.13 -3.40 7.11
C LEU A 57 2.74 -4.86 7.37
N VAL A 58 3.19 -5.79 6.53
CA VAL A 58 2.92 -7.24 6.72
C VAL A 58 3.39 -7.71 8.09
N MET A 59 4.64 -7.40 8.47
CA MET A 59 5.20 -7.80 9.76
C MET A 59 4.47 -7.12 10.93
N GLY A 60 4.08 -5.85 10.78
CA GLY A 60 3.31 -5.10 11.77
C GLY A 60 1.96 -5.74 12.06
N LEU A 61 1.21 -6.14 11.03
CA LEU A 61 -0.08 -6.83 11.19
C LEU A 61 0.05 -8.22 11.81
N GLN A 62 1.20 -8.87 11.66
CA GLN A 62 1.53 -10.14 12.34
C GLN A 62 2.06 -9.93 13.77
N GLY A 63 2.28 -8.69 14.21
CA GLY A 63 2.88 -8.38 15.51
C GLY A 63 4.38 -8.71 15.60
N ARG A 64 5.07 -8.93 14.47
CA ARG A 64 6.50 -9.29 14.41
C ARG A 64 7.38 -8.05 14.19
N PRO A 65 8.64 -8.06 14.67
CA PRO A 65 9.57 -7.01 14.31
C PRO A 65 9.92 -7.11 12.82
N TRP A 66 10.05 -5.97 12.13
CA TRP A 66 10.21 -5.96 10.67
C TRP A 66 11.48 -6.68 10.18
N ASN A 67 12.53 -6.73 11.02
CA ASN A 67 13.81 -7.37 10.72
C ASN A 67 13.75 -8.91 10.76
N ASP A 68 12.61 -9.49 11.14
CA ASP A 68 12.38 -10.93 11.15
C ASP A 68 12.05 -11.48 9.74
N CYS A 69 11.64 -10.61 8.81
CA CYS A 69 11.38 -10.99 7.42
C CYS A 69 12.67 -11.35 6.68
N LYS A 70 12.90 -12.66 6.47
CA LYS A 70 14.16 -13.21 5.93
C LYS A 70 13.92 -14.34 4.91
N GLY A 71 14.96 -14.67 4.16
CA GLY A 71 14.99 -15.86 3.29
C GLY A 71 13.82 -15.92 2.29
N GLU A 72 13.17 -17.08 2.25
CA GLU A 72 12.05 -17.36 1.34
C GLU A 72 10.82 -16.48 1.58
N GLU A 73 10.54 -16.10 2.83
CA GLU A 73 9.43 -15.19 3.14
C GLU A 73 9.60 -13.84 2.44
N LYS A 74 10.82 -13.28 2.50
CA LYS A 74 11.14 -12.01 1.83
C LYS A 74 11.00 -12.12 0.30
N LYS A 75 11.37 -13.27 -0.29
CA LYS A 75 11.19 -13.53 -1.73
C LYS A 75 9.71 -13.62 -2.09
N ALA A 76 8.91 -14.35 -1.31
CA ALA A 76 7.47 -14.45 -1.51
C ALA A 76 6.77 -13.08 -1.42
N LEU A 77 7.15 -12.25 -0.44
CA LEU A 77 6.64 -10.89 -0.33
C LEU A 77 7.06 -10.01 -1.50
N ARG A 78 8.25 -10.22 -2.09
CA ARG A 78 8.66 -9.48 -3.29
C ARG A 78 7.72 -9.78 -4.45
N VAL A 79 7.38 -11.05 -4.68
CA VAL A 79 6.43 -11.44 -5.73
C VAL A 79 5.07 -10.78 -5.52
N LYS A 80 4.56 -10.79 -4.28
CA LYS A 80 3.29 -10.11 -3.95
C LYS A 80 3.36 -8.61 -4.19
N PHE A 81 4.43 -7.95 -3.74
CA PHE A 81 4.64 -6.52 -3.94
C PHE A 81 4.67 -6.15 -5.42
N ASP A 82 5.39 -6.91 -6.24
CA ASP A 82 5.50 -6.63 -7.68
C ASP A 82 4.12 -6.78 -8.37
N ALA A 83 3.31 -7.76 -7.94
CA ALA A 83 1.94 -7.91 -8.42
C ALA A 83 1.02 -6.74 -7.98
N ILE A 84 1.11 -6.30 -6.73
CA ILE A 84 0.35 -5.13 -6.23
C ILE A 84 0.74 -3.87 -7.00
N LYS A 85 2.04 -3.64 -7.17
CA LYS A 85 2.56 -2.50 -7.94
C LYS A 85 2.06 -2.50 -9.37
N ALA A 86 2.04 -3.65 -10.05
CA ALA A 86 1.55 -3.77 -11.42
C ALA A 86 0.06 -3.37 -11.52
N ARG A 87 -0.79 -3.91 -10.64
CA ARG A 87 -2.23 -3.58 -10.61
C ARG A 87 -2.49 -2.11 -10.32
N ALA A 88 -1.76 -1.53 -9.37
CA ALA A 88 -1.91 -0.12 -9.02
C ALA A 88 -1.46 0.83 -10.15
N HIS A 89 -0.45 0.44 -10.92
CA HIS A 89 0.05 1.24 -12.04
C HIS A 89 -0.90 1.23 -13.26
N ASP A 90 -1.56 0.10 -13.54
CA ASP A 90 -2.54 0.02 -14.64
C ASP A 90 -3.71 0.99 -14.44
N THR A 91 -4.06 1.31 -13.20
CA THR A 91 -5.09 2.30 -12.89
C THR A 91 -4.65 3.73 -13.21
N GLY A 92 -3.38 4.07 -12.93
CA GLY A 92 -2.81 5.37 -13.28
C GLY A 92 -2.71 5.59 -14.80
N ARG A 93 -2.44 4.54 -15.58
CA ARG A 93 -2.58 4.58 -17.05
C ARG A 93 -4.02 4.76 -17.48
N SER A 94 -4.97 4.06 -16.86
CA SER A 94 -6.39 4.19 -17.17
C SER A 94 -6.93 5.61 -16.91
N GLU A 95 -6.48 6.27 -15.84
CA GLU A 95 -6.86 7.66 -15.54
C GLU A 95 -6.23 8.66 -16.50
N PHE A 96 -4.94 8.48 -16.85
CA PHE A 96 -4.28 9.31 -17.86
C PHE A 96 -4.90 9.12 -19.25
N GLU A 97 -5.16 7.88 -19.68
CA GLU A 97 -5.86 7.56 -20.94
C GLU A 97 -7.30 8.09 -20.94
N ARG A 98 -8.03 8.01 -19.82
CA ARG A 98 -9.35 8.65 -19.70
C ARG A 98 -9.25 10.16 -19.81
N MET A 99 -8.26 10.79 -19.20
CA MET A 99 -8.05 12.23 -19.29
C MET A 99 -7.70 12.65 -20.73
N MET A 100 -6.85 11.89 -21.43
CA MET A 100 -6.55 12.12 -22.85
C MET A 100 -7.79 11.94 -23.74
N ASN A 101 -8.64 10.93 -23.46
CA ASN A 101 -9.92 10.76 -24.15
C ASN A 101 -10.88 11.94 -23.91
N LEU A 102 -10.89 12.51 -22.71
CA LEU A 102 -11.73 13.68 -22.38
C LEU A 102 -11.23 14.97 -23.03
N ILE A 103 -9.92 15.11 -23.27
CA ILE A 103 -9.31 16.30 -23.91
C ILE A 103 -9.27 16.17 -25.45
N GLY A 104 -9.61 15.00 -26.00
CA GLY A 104 -9.78 14.79 -27.45
C GLY A 104 -8.46 14.65 -28.24
N VAL A 105 -7.34 14.37 -27.57
CA VAL A 105 -6.03 14.25 -28.22
C VAL A 105 -5.80 12.78 -28.63
N ARG A 106 -6.21 12.41 -29.84
CA ARG A 106 -5.65 11.26 -30.57
C ARG A 106 -4.74 11.78 -31.67
N GLU A 107 -3.51 11.27 -31.72
CA GLU A 107 -2.86 11.08 -33.02
C GLU A 107 -3.52 9.87 -33.70
N ALA A 108 -3.69 9.98 -35.01
CA ALA A 108 -4.38 9.02 -35.87
C ALA A 108 -3.79 7.61 -35.79
#